data_AF-A0AAV7ZW63-F1
#
_entry.id   AF-A0AAV7ZW63-F1
#
_cell.length_a   1.000
_cell.length_b   1.000
_cell.length_c   1.000
_cell.angle_alpha   90.00
_cell.angle_beta   90.00
_cell.angle_gamma   90.00
#
_symmetry.space_group_name_H-M   'P 1'
#
loop_
_entity.id
_entity.type
_entity.pdbx_description
1 polymer ?
#
loop_
_entity_poly.entity_id
_entity_poly.type
_entity_poly.pdbx_seq_one_letter_code
_entity_poly.pdbx_strand_id
1 'polypeptide(L)'
;MSHIFQKIEPKKPKYQDRSYKGTQEQRQKELSKSYTLYVGNFSFYTTEEQIYELFSTVGEVKRVIMGLNRNNKSPCGFCFVEYYTHENAVKCVNWLNKIRLDDRIISIDLDTGFIEGRQFGRGKAGGQVRDEFRTYYDPGRGGYNTNKDQPLNKSPGNSKRRNYTQRRYNRSQNRNDNNNRHNNRYNNRYNSYNERNPRFRDED
;
A
#
# COMPACT_ATOMS: atom_id res chain seq x y z
N MET A 1 -36.18 -24.88 2.77
CA MET A 1 -35.58 -23.55 2.57
C MET A 1 -34.05 -23.64 2.69
N SER A 2 -33.34 -23.76 1.56
CA SER A 2 -31.88 -23.68 1.50
C SER A 2 -31.46 -22.26 1.88
N HIS A 3 -30.97 -22.08 3.10
CA HIS A 3 -30.42 -20.81 3.56
C HIS A 3 -29.12 -20.57 2.80
N ILE A 4 -29.17 -19.62 1.86
CA ILE A 4 -28.01 -19.04 1.20
C ILE A 4 -27.23 -18.28 2.28
N PHE A 5 -26.40 -19.01 3.03
CA PHE A 5 -25.29 -18.39 3.75
C PHE A 5 -24.27 -18.01 2.68
N GLN A 6 -24.46 -16.84 2.08
CA GLN A 6 -23.38 -16.15 1.38
C GLN A 6 -22.30 -15.96 2.45
N LYS A 7 -21.24 -16.78 2.39
CA LYS A 7 -20.00 -16.51 3.10
C LYS A 7 -19.66 -15.06 2.78
N ILE A 8 -19.85 -14.18 3.76
CA ILE A 8 -19.37 -12.81 3.67
C ILE A 8 -17.87 -12.97 3.65
N GLU A 9 -17.28 -13.01 2.46
CA GLU A 9 -15.84 -13.03 2.36
C GLU A 9 -15.32 -11.81 3.12
N PRO A 10 -14.31 -11.99 3.99
CA PRO A 10 -13.75 -10.86 4.72
C PRO A 10 -13.23 -9.87 3.68
N LYS A 11 -13.96 -8.76 3.51
CA LYS A 11 -13.54 -7.69 2.60
C LYS A 11 -12.15 -7.26 3.04
N LYS A 12 -11.21 -7.22 2.08
CA LYS A 12 -9.85 -6.76 2.36
C LYS A 12 -9.92 -5.39 3.03
N PRO A 13 -9.21 -5.18 4.15
CA PRO A 13 -9.26 -3.91 4.86
C PRO A 13 -8.75 -2.80 3.94
N LYS A 14 -9.37 -1.62 4.02
CA LYS A 14 -8.96 -0.48 3.17
C LYS A 14 -7.62 0.08 3.65
N TYR A 15 -7.41 0.06 4.97
CA TYR A 15 -6.16 0.43 5.61
C TYR A 15 -5.36 -0.80 6.03
N GLN A 16 -4.06 -0.73 5.77
CA GLN A 16 -3.07 -1.65 6.33
C GLN A 16 -1.81 -0.86 6.63
N ASP A 17 -1.29 -0.97 7.86
CA ASP A 17 -0.02 -0.35 8.20
C ASP A 17 1.13 -1.02 7.44
N ARG A 18 1.74 -0.29 6.51
CA ARG A 18 2.89 -0.75 5.72
C ARG A 18 4.19 -0.79 6.52
N SER A 19 4.22 -0.16 7.69
CA SER A 19 5.37 -0.15 8.59
C SER A 19 5.35 -1.30 9.61
N TYR A 20 4.33 -2.16 9.57
CA TYR A 20 4.25 -3.35 10.42
C TYR A 20 5.41 -4.31 10.09
N LYS A 21 6.14 -4.76 11.11
CA LYS A 21 7.36 -5.58 10.96
C LYS A 21 7.14 -7.08 11.10
N GLY A 22 5.98 -7.53 11.58
CA GLY A 22 5.68 -8.95 11.79
C GLY A 22 5.22 -9.69 10.53
N THR A 23 5.06 -11.01 10.64
CA THR A 23 4.51 -11.86 9.58
C THR A 23 3.01 -11.62 9.38
N GLN A 24 2.46 -12.08 8.24
CA GLN A 24 1.02 -11.99 7.98
C GLN A 24 0.18 -12.73 9.04
N GLU A 25 0.66 -13.88 9.51
CA GLU A 25 0.01 -14.67 10.56
C GLU A 25 0.03 -13.96 11.91
N GLN A 26 1.18 -13.39 12.30
CA GLN A 26 1.31 -12.58 13.52
C GLN A 26 0.33 -11.40 13.49
N ARG A 27 0.26 -10.71 12.35
CA ARG A 27 -0.69 -9.61 12.14
C ARG A 27 -2.14 -10.07 12.33
N GLN A 28 -2.52 -11.20 11.73
CA GLN A 28 -3.89 -11.72 11.87
C GLN A 28 -4.21 -12.08 13.33
N LYS A 29 -3.25 -12.67 14.05
CA LYS A 29 -3.37 -13.00 15.47
C LYS A 29 -3.48 -11.76 16.37
N GLU A 30 -2.77 -10.69 16.04
CA GLU A 30 -2.89 -9.41 16.75
C GLU A 30 -4.24 -8.74 16.46
N LEU A 31 -4.66 -8.72 15.19
CA LEU A 31 -5.96 -8.17 14.81
C LEU A 31 -7.14 -8.91 15.45
N SER A 32 -7.05 -10.24 15.61
CA SER A 32 -8.09 -11.04 16.25
C SER A 32 -8.25 -10.79 17.75
N LYS A 33 -7.34 -10.02 18.35
CA LYS A 33 -7.38 -9.61 19.76
C LYS A 33 -7.35 -8.11 19.96
N SER A 34 -7.33 -7.34 18.86
CA SER A 34 -7.12 -5.91 18.93
C SER A 34 -8.38 -5.16 19.31
N TYR A 35 -8.24 -4.22 20.23
CA TYR A 35 -9.27 -3.26 20.62
C TYR A 35 -9.04 -1.88 19.99
N THR A 36 -8.09 -1.77 19.05
CA THR A 36 -7.72 -0.54 18.36
C THR A 36 -8.27 -0.51 16.92
N LEU A 37 -8.84 0.61 16.55
CA LEU A 37 -9.35 0.89 15.21
C LEU A 37 -8.54 1.98 14.55
N TYR A 38 -8.27 1.82 13.26
CA TYR A 38 -7.92 2.92 12.37
C TYR A 38 -9.20 3.50 11.76
N VAL A 39 -9.38 4.80 11.91
CA VAL A 39 -10.51 5.54 11.34
C VAL A 39 -9.95 6.57 10.36
N GLY A 40 -10.42 6.55 9.13
CA GLY A 40 -9.92 7.42 8.08
C GLY A 40 -11.02 7.97 7.18
N ASN A 41 -10.61 8.83 6.25
CA ASN A 41 -11.48 9.47 5.26
C ASN A 41 -12.46 10.53 5.80
N PHE A 42 -12.39 10.95 7.07
CA PHE A 42 -13.20 12.06 7.58
C PHE A 42 -12.58 13.43 7.27
N SER A 43 -13.24 14.52 7.67
CA SER A 43 -12.84 15.89 7.32
C SER A 43 -11.61 16.34 8.12
N PHE A 44 -10.86 17.33 7.64
CA PHE A 44 -9.83 17.97 8.46
C PHE A 44 -10.42 18.82 9.60
N TYR A 45 -11.70 19.15 9.48
CA TYR A 45 -12.44 19.93 10.47
C TYR A 45 -13.16 19.07 11.51
N THR A 46 -13.21 17.75 11.32
CA THR A 46 -13.84 16.84 12.29
C THR A 46 -13.03 16.85 13.59
N THR A 47 -13.70 17.14 14.70
CA THR A 47 -13.05 17.26 16.02
C THR A 47 -12.94 15.93 16.73
N GLU A 48 -12.14 15.88 17.79
CA GLU A 48 -11.99 14.68 18.62
C GLU A 48 -13.31 14.33 19.33
N GLU A 49 -14.05 15.35 19.78
CA GLU A 49 -15.33 15.21 20.46
C GLU A 49 -16.37 14.55 19.55
N GLN A 50 -16.47 14.97 18.29
CA GLN A 50 -17.39 14.35 17.32
C GLN A 50 -17.05 12.88 17.07
N ILE A 51 -15.75 12.53 17.02
CA ILE A 51 -15.32 11.14 16.92
C ILE A 51 -15.67 10.38 18.20
N TYR A 52 -15.41 10.95 19.36
CA TYR A 52 -15.70 10.32 20.64
C TYR A 52 -17.20 10.03 20.79
N GLU A 53 -18.06 11.01 20.52
CA GLU A 53 -19.52 10.86 20.59
C GLU A 53 -20.02 9.76 19.64
N LEU A 54 -19.58 9.78 18.38
CA LEU A 54 -20.00 8.79 17.40
C LEU A 54 -19.59 7.37 17.83
N PHE A 55 -18.35 7.18 18.28
CA PHE A 55 -17.84 5.85 18.64
C PHE A 55 -18.40 5.37 19.99
N SER A 56 -18.75 6.29 20.89
CA SER A 56 -19.41 5.98 22.16
C SER A 56 -20.79 5.34 21.97
N THR A 57 -21.44 5.51 20.81
CA THR A 57 -22.72 4.82 20.50
C THR A 57 -22.61 3.30 20.42
N VAL A 58 -21.41 2.77 20.16
CA VAL A 58 -21.17 1.32 20.05
C VAL A 58 -20.71 0.72 21.37
N GLY A 59 -19.94 1.48 22.15
CA GLY A 59 -19.44 1.04 23.45
C GLY A 59 -18.45 2.03 24.06
N GLU A 60 -17.94 1.69 25.24
CA GLU A 60 -17.06 2.58 26.01
C GLU A 60 -15.68 2.77 25.34
N VAL A 61 -15.40 4.00 24.94
CA VAL A 61 -14.14 4.40 24.31
C VAL A 61 -13.10 4.69 25.39
N LYS A 62 -11.96 4.00 25.32
CA LYS A 62 -10.82 4.19 26.23
C LYS A 62 -10.07 5.48 25.94
N ARG A 63 -9.80 5.75 24.65
CA ARG A 63 -9.21 7.01 24.18
C ARG A 63 -9.34 7.15 22.67
N VAL A 64 -9.30 8.40 22.22
CA VAL A 64 -9.15 8.78 20.82
C VAL A 64 -7.76 9.38 20.63
N ILE A 65 -7.11 9.06 19.51
CA ILE A 65 -5.79 9.59 19.17
C ILE A 65 -5.90 10.21 17.78
N MET A 66 -5.99 11.53 17.73
CA MET A 66 -6.14 12.26 16.48
C MET A 66 -4.88 12.14 15.61
N GLY A 67 -5.09 11.86 14.33
CA GLY A 67 -4.04 11.81 13.33
C GLY A 67 -3.66 13.22 12.90
N LEU A 68 -2.39 13.58 13.08
CA LEU A 68 -1.85 14.90 12.84
C LEU A 68 -0.87 14.91 11.66
N ASN A 69 -0.72 16.05 11.03
CA ASN A 69 0.37 16.28 10.10
C ASN A 69 1.68 16.42 10.91
N ARG A 70 2.72 15.72 10.46
CA ARG A 70 4.02 15.67 11.14
C ARG A 70 4.65 17.05 11.35
N ASN A 71 4.46 17.97 10.39
CA ASN A 71 5.17 19.24 10.30
C ASN A 71 4.43 20.35 11.07
N ASN A 72 3.18 20.63 10.70
CA ASN A 72 2.40 21.75 11.25
C ASN A 72 1.43 21.33 12.36
N LYS A 73 1.39 20.03 12.72
CA LYS A 73 0.54 19.46 13.78
C LYS A 73 -0.97 19.67 13.56
N SER A 74 -1.41 19.99 12.35
CA SER A 74 -2.84 20.12 12.02
C SER A 74 -3.49 18.73 11.89
N PRO A 75 -4.82 18.60 12.14
CA PRO A 75 -5.55 17.38 11.86
C PRO A 75 -5.37 16.92 10.40
N CYS A 76 -5.29 15.61 10.22
CA CYS A 76 -4.92 14.99 8.95
C CYS A 76 -6.01 14.05 8.43
N GLY A 77 -7.22 14.10 8.99
CA GLY A 77 -8.38 13.32 8.53
C GLY A 77 -8.24 11.81 8.73
N PHE A 78 -7.53 11.41 9.78
CA PHE A 78 -7.56 10.05 10.32
C PHE A 78 -7.37 10.13 11.84
N CYS A 79 -7.72 9.07 12.55
CA CYS A 79 -7.43 8.90 13.97
C CYS A 79 -7.34 7.42 14.31
N PHE A 80 -6.92 7.13 15.53
CA PHE A 80 -7.06 5.82 16.14
C PHE A 80 -8.08 5.91 17.27
N VAL A 81 -8.91 4.88 17.39
CA VAL A 81 -9.86 4.75 18.51
C VAL A 81 -9.54 3.46 19.24
N GLU A 82 -9.33 3.55 20.55
CA GLU A 82 -9.17 2.37 21.41
C GLU A 82 -10.43 2.18 22.24
N TYR A 83 -11.00 0.98 22.18
CA TYR A 83 -12.04 0.54 23.11
C TYR A 83 -11.43 -0.19 24.30
N TYR A 84 -12.21 -0.39 25.36
CA TYR A 84 -11.83 -1.28 26.45
C TYR A 84 -11.90 -2.77 26.08
N THR A 85 -12.78 -3.14 25.14
CA THR A 85 -13.01 -4.54 24.75
C THR A 85 -12.86 -4.74 23.25
N HIS A 86 -12.34 -5.91 22.87
CA HIS A 86 -12.24 -6.33 21.46
C HIS A 86 -13.62 -6.41 20.79
N GLU A 87 -14.64 -6.86 21.52
CA GLU A 87 -16.00 -6.99 21.02
C GLU A 87 -16.58 -5.65 20.54
N ASN A 88 -16.34 -4.56 21.27
CA ASN A 88 -16.80 -3.23 20.88
C ASN A 88 -16.10 -2.75 19.60
N ALA A 89 -14.80 -3.03 19.47
CA ALA A 89 -14.05 -2.71 18.24
C ALA A 89 -14.60 -3.46 17.02
N VAL A 90 -14.90 -4.76 17.15
CA VAL A 90 -15.49 -5.57 16.07
C VAL A 90 -16.89 -5.09 15.71
N LYS A 91 -17.75 -4.82 16.70
CA LYS A 91 -19.09 -4.25 16.47
C LYS A 91 -19.00 -2.91 15.73
N CYS A 92 -18.06 -2.06 16.11
CA CYS A 92 -17.85 -0.76 15.49
C CYS A 92 -17.51 -0.87 14.00
N VAL A 93 -16.60 -1.79 13.63
CA VAL A 93 -16.26 -2.06 12.22
C VAL A 93 -17.47 -2.57 11.43
N ASN A 94 -18.35 -3.35 12.06
CA ASN A 94 -19.54 -3.88 11.38
C ASN A 94 -20.64 -2.84 11.20
N TRP A 95 -20.82 -1.93 12.16
CA TRP A 95 -21.96 -1.00 12.18
C TRP A 95 -21.63 0.41 11.70
N LEU A 96 -20.47 0.95 12.07
CA LEU A 96 -20.10 2.34 11.77
C LEU A 96 -19.22 2.47 10.52
N ASN A 97 -18.71 1.38 9.95
CA ASN A 97 -17.92 1.48 8.73
C ASN A 97 -18.79 1.93 7.56
N LYS A 98 -18.30 2.89 6.78
CA LYS A 98 -18.99 3.48 5.61
C LYS A 98 -20.22 4.33 5.92
N ILE A 99 -20.42 4.75 7.16
CA ILE A 99 -21.40 5.81 7.47
C ILE A 99 -20.86 7.19 7.07
N ARG A 100 -21.74 8.20 7.08
CA ARG A 100 -21.36 9.60 6.85
C ARG A 100 -21.03 10.31 8.17
N LEU A 101 -19.94 11.08 8.16
CA LEU A 101 -19.53 12.03 9.19
C LEU A 101 -19.02 13.29 8.49
N ASP A 102 -19.58 14.45 8.81
CA ASP A 102 -19.32 15.74 8.13
C ASP A 102 -19.33 15.62 6.59
N ASP A 103 -20.41 15.04 6.06
CA ASP A 103 -20.61 14.76 4.61
C ASP A 103 -19.59 13.82 3.96
N ARG A 104 -18.83 13.05 4.77
CA ARG A 104 -17.82 12.13 4.26
C ARG A 104 -18.07 10.70 4.72
N ILE A 105 -17.91 9.77 3.79
CA ILE A 105 -17.99 8.34 4.10
C ILE A 105 -16.73 7.92 4.85
N ILE A 106 -16.82 7.63 6.14
CA ILE A 106 -15.67 7.20 6.92
C ILE A 106 -15.28 5.75 6.60
N SER A 107 -14.01 5.42 6.78
CA SER A 107 -13.51 4.06 6.66
C SER A 107 -12.94 3.63 8.00
N ILE A 108 -13.43 2.52 8.51
CA ILE A 108 -12.99 1.93 9.77
C ILE A 108 -12.39 0.56 9.46
N ASP A 109 -11.18 0.32 9.94
CA ASP A 109 -10.49 -0.96 9.84
C ASP A 109 -9.86 -1.30 11.21
N LEU A 110 -9.84 -2.59 11.58
CA LEU A 110 -9.08 -3.03 12.76
C LEU A 110 -7.60 -2.74 12.54
N ASP A 111 -6.94 -2.31 13.61
CA ASP A 111 -5.51 -2.02 13.64
C ASP A 111 -4.79 -2.91 14.65
N THR A 112 -3.51 -3.21 14.47
CA THR A 112 -2.77 -4.12 15.37
C THR A 112 -2.49 -3.53 16.75
N GLY A 113 -2.75 -2.24 16.96
CA GLY A 113 -2.53 -1.56 18.24
C GLY A 113 -1.73 -0.27 18.05
N PHE A 114 -2.05 0.76 18.82
CA PHE A 114 -1.38 2.04 18.68
C PHE A 114 0.06 2.01 19.19
N ILE A 115 0.95 2.67 18.45
CA ILE A 115 2.35 2.89 18.83
C ILE A 115 2.61 4.38 18.63
N GLU A 116 3.34 5.00 19.57
CA GLU A 116 3.71 6.40 19.47
C GLU A 116 4.48 6.69 18.17
N GLY A 117 4.20 7.85 17.59
CA GLY A 117 4.65 8.26 16.26
C GLY A 117 3.67 7.91 15.14
N ARG A 118 2.77 6.93 15.33
CA ARG A 118 1.76 6.57 14.33
C ARG A 118 0.64 7.61 14.19
N GLN A 119 0.50 8.53 15.14
CA GLN A 119 -0.38 9.67 15.02
C GLN A 119 0.03 10.61 13.88
N PHE A 120 1.29 10.57 13.42
CA PHE A 120 1.74 11.46 12.36
C PHE A 120 1.56 10.89 10.96
N GLY A 121 1.10 11.73 10.04
CA GLY A 121 1.06 11.44 8.61
C GLY A 121 2.44 11.08 8.04
N ARG A 122 2.45 10.12 7.11
CA ARG A 122 3.68 9.57 6.49
C ARG A 122 3.98 10.16 5.10
N GLY A 123 3.19 11.13 4.65
CA GLY A 123 3.47 11.90 3.45
C GLY A 123 4.78 12.68 3.56
N LYS A 124 5.37 12.99 2.41
CA LYS A 124 6.49 13.92 2.26
C LYS A 124 6.15 15.30 2.85
N ALA A 125 4.96 15.82 2.58
CA ALA A 125 4.48 17.10 3.12
C ALA A 125 4.04 17.02 4.60
N GLY A 126 4.22 15.85 5.24
CA GLY A 126 3.83 15.58 6.63
C GLY A 126 2.39 15.09 6.80
N GLY A 127 1.53 15.25 5.78
CA GLY A 127 0.15 14.77 5.76
C GLY A 127 0.01 13.27 5.49
N GLN A 128 -1.19 12.79 5.15
CA GLN A 128 -1.39 11.40 4.72
C GLN A 128 -0.81 11.18 3.32
N VAL A 129 -0.13 10.05 3.12
CA VAL A 129 0.39 9.64 1.79
C VAL A 129 -0.72 9.64 0.73
N ARG A 130 -1.94 9.25 1.08
CA ARG A 130 -3.06 9.22 0.13
C ARG A 130 -3.37 10.61 -0.44
N ASP A 131 -3.29 11.65 0.41
CA ASP A 131 -3.70 13.00 0.04
C ASP A 131 -2.69 13.63 -0.93
N GLU A 132 -1.44 13.13 -0.93
CA GLU A 132 -0.40 13.51 -1.90
C GLU A 132 -0.69 13.03 -3.34
N PHE A 133 -1.47 11.97 -3.49
CA PHE A 133 -1.86 11.43 -4.80
C PHE A 133 -3.24 11.91 -5.24
N ARG A 134 -3.97 12.67 -4.40
CA ARG A 134 -5.29 13.19 -4.72
C ARG A 134 -5.22 14.19 -5.89
N THR A 135 -6.11 14.02 -6.86
CA THR A 135 -6.18 14.84 -8.08
C THR A 135 -7.36 15.81 -8.08
N TYR A 136 -8.46 15.44 -7.44
CA TYR A 136 -9.69 16.23 -7.38
C TYR A 136 -9.66 17.20 -6.20
N TYR A 137 -10.35 18.33 -6.33
CA TYR A 137 -10.56 19.29 -5.23
C TYR A 137 -11.41 18.68 -4.12
N ASP A 138 -11.01 18.89 -2.86
CA ASP A 138 -11.75 18.41 -1.70
C ASP A 138 -11.62 19.44 -0.56
N PRO A 139 -12.68 20.23 -0.28
CA PRO A 139 -12.61 21.31 0.71
C PRO A 139 -12.37 20.76 2.13
N GLY A 140 -12.96 19.61 2.47
CA GLY A 140 -12.72 18.92 3.74
C GLY A 140 -11.33 18.27 3.86
N ARG A 141 -10.47 18.44 2.84
CA ARG A 141 -9.08 17.95 2.79
C ARG A 141 -8.08 19.04 2.37
N GLY A 142 -8.40 20.30 2.63
CA GLY A 142 -7.50 21.42 2.34
C GLY A 142 -7.42 21.81 0.86
N GLY A 143 -8.49 21.59 0.09
CA GLY A 143 -8.60 22.06 -1.30
C GLY A 143 -7.80 21.23 -2.29
N TYR A 144 -7.14 21.86 -3.28
CA TYR A 144 -6.20 21.14 -4.16
C TYR A 144 -4.92 20.77 -3.42
N ASN A 145 -4.32 19.65 -3.79
CA ASN A 145 -2.99 19.33 -3.30
C ASN A 145 -1.98 20.31 -3.93
N THR A 146 -1.47 21.23 -3.12
CA THR A 146 -0.57 22.34 -3.50
C THR A 146 0.74 21.89 -4.18
N ASN A 147 1.09 20.60 -4.15
CA ASN A 147 2.24 20.07 -4.85
C ASN A 147 2.05 19.92 -6.38
N LYS A 148 0.92 20.34 -6.94
CA LYS A 148 0.68 20.36 -8.40
C LYS A 148 0.58 21.76 -9.01
N ASP A 149 0.61 22.83 -8.22
CA ASP A 149 0.56 24.21 -8.72
C ASP A 149 1.95 24.78 -9.08
N GLN A 150 2.94 23.92 -9.30
CA GLN A 150 3.96 24.29 -10.28
C GLN A 150 3.39 23.99 -11.66
N PRO A 151 3.14 25.00 -12.52
CA PRO A 151 2.87 24.72 -13.91
C PRO A 151 4.03 23.87 -14.43
N LEU A 152 3.70 22.79 -15.14
CA LEU A 152 4.63 22.04 -15.96
C LEU A 152 5.15 22.94 -17.10
N ASN A 153 5.93 23.98 -16.79
CA ASN A 153 6.99 24.47 -17.66
C ASN A 153 8.17 23.49 -17.58
N LYS A 154 7.88 22.23 -17.90
CA LYS A 154 8.88 21.31 -18.41
C LYS A 154 8.52 21.14 -19.87
N SER A 155 9.22 21.90 -20.71
CA SER A 155 9.54 21.46 -22.07
C SER A 155 9.77 19.95 -22.04
N PRO A 156 9.29 19.17 -23.04
CA PRO A 156 9.41 17.71 -23.05
C PRO A 156 10.89 17.28 -23.20
N GLY A 157 11.64 17.44 -22.11
CA GLY A 157 13.06 17.18 -21.95
C GLY A 157 13.28 15.86 -21.23
N ASN A 158 13.04 14.79 -21.98
CA ASN A 158 14.01 13.70 -22.16
C ASN A 158 14.97 13.39 -20.96
N SER A 159 14.50 12.78 -19.87
CA SER A 159 15.44 12.32 -18.82
C SER A 159 15.01 11.17 -17.90
N LYS A 160 13.82 10.55 -18.05
CA LYS A 160 13.44 9.38 -17.22
C LYS A 160 12.83 8.19 -17.97
N ARG A 161 12.69 8.28 -19.29
CA ARG A 161 12.24 7.16 -20.15
C ARG A 161 13.38 6.34 -20.78
N ARG A 162 14.65 6.66 -20.51
CA ARG A 162 15.81 5.89 -21.00
C ARG A 162 16.15 4.65 -20.16
N ASN A 163 15.79 4.59 -18.88
CA ASN A 163 16.32 3.53 -18.01
C ASN A 163 15.54 2.21 -17.99
N TYR A 164 14.31 2.15 -18.50
CA TYR A 164 13.53 0.90 -18.51
C TYR A 164 13.66 0.13 -19.84
N THR A 165 13.65 0.85 -20.97
CA THR A 165 13.85 0.28 -22.31
C THR A 165 15.31 -0.12 -22.54
N GLN A 166 16.28 0.69 -22.09
CA GLN A 166 17.71 0.38 -22.26
C GLN A 166 18.18 -0.76 -21.34
N ARG A 167 17.58 -0.91 -20.14
CA ARG A 167 17.79 -2.10 -19.29
C ARG A 167 17.19 -3.38 -19.88
N ARG A 168 16.02 -3.32 -20.53
CA ARG A 168 15.46 -4.49 -21.23
C ARG A 168 16.27 -4.87 -22.47
N TYR A 169 16.78 -3.90 -23.22
CA TYR A 169 17.63 -4.16 -24.38
C TYR A 169 18.99 -4.77 -23.99
N ASN A 170 19.66 -4.24 -22.95
CA ASN A 170 20.93 -4.78 -22.45
C ASN A 170 20.79 -6.15 -21.75
N ARG A 171 19.61 -6.45 -21.17
CA ARG A 171 19.31 -7.78 -20.60
C ARG A 171 18.98 -8.81 -21.69
N SER A 172 18.49 -8.36 -22.84
CA SER A 172 18.25 -9.21 -24.02
C SER A 172 19.55 -9.55 -24.75
N GLN A 173 20.46 -8.57 -24.93
CA GLN A 173 21.79 -8.77 -25.54
C GLN A 173 22.64 -9.76 -24.72
N ASN A 174 22.73 -9.59 -23.39
CA ASN A 174 23.48 -10.51 -22.52
C ASN A 174 22.92 -11.94 -22.45
N ARG A 175 21.63 -12.15 -22.77
CA ARG A 175 21.06 -13.51 -22.88
C ARG A 175 21.46 -14.18 -24.20
N ASN A 176 21.60 -13.41 -25.28
CA ASN A 176 22.03 -13.94 -26.57
C ASN A 176 23.52 -14.30 -26.58
N ASP A 177 24.37 -13.55 -25.87
CA ASP A 177 25.81 -13.84 -25.77
C ASP A 177 26.12 -15.15 -25.00
N ASN A 178 25.33 -15.48 -23.97
CA ASN A 178 25.50 -16.73 -23.23
C ASN A 178 25.04 -17.97 -24.03
N ASN A 179 24.00 -17.84 -24.87
CA ASN A 179 23.57 -18.93 -25.75
C ASN A 179 24.56 -19.19 -26.89
N ASN A 180 25.21 -18.15 -27.43
CA ASN A 180 26.27 -18.31 -28.44
C ASN A 180 27.54 -18.99 -27.87
N ARG A 181 27.88 -18.75 -26.60
CA ARG A 181 29.02 -19.43 -25.94
C ARG A 181 28.76 -20.92 -25.69
N HIS A 182 27.52 -21.32 -25.43
CA HIS A 182 27.16 -22.73 -25.22
C HIS A 182 27.14 -23.53 -26.54
N ASN A 183 26.66 -22.94 -27.64
CA ASN A 183 26.65 -23.57 -28.96
C ASN A 183 28.06 -23.74 -29.56
N ASN A 184 28.98 -22.80 -29.32
CA ASN A 184 30.36 -22.93 -29.79
C ASN A 184 31.14 -24.07 -29.11
N ARG A 185 30.79 -24.45 -27.87
CA ARG A 185 31.41 -25.59 -27.18
C ARG A 185 30.94 -26.94 -27.72
N TYR A 186 29.69 -27.05 -28.17
CA TYR A 186 29.17 -28.27 -28.81
C TYR A 186 29.71 -28.44 -30.24
N ASN A 187 29.77 -27.37 -31.04
CA ASN A 187 30.29 -27.42 -32.41
C ASN A 187 31.80 -27.71 -32.49
N ASN A 188 32.62 -27.16 -31.58
CA ASN A 188 34.06 -27.49 -31.56
C ASN A 188 34.33 -28.96 -31.16
N ARG A 189 33.44 -29.56 -30.36
CA ARG A 189 33.59 -30.98 -29.98
C ARG A 189 33.21 -31.91 -31.13
N TYR A 190 32.20 -31.56 -31.94
CA TYR A 190 31.81 -32.33 -33.12
C TYR A 190 32.87 -32.28 -34.24
N ASN A 191 33.49 -31.12 -34.49
CA ASN A 191 34.56 -31.01 -35.50
C ASN A 191 35.83 -31.80 -35.12
N SER A 192 36.20 -31.83 -33.83
CA SER A 192 37.37 -32.60 -33.37
C SER A 192 37.21 -34.12 -33.50
N TYR A 193 35.99 -34.66 -33.58
CA TYR A 193 35.75 -36.09 -33.81
C TYR A 193 35.78 -36.44 -35.31
N ASN A 194 35.38 -35.52 -36.19
CA ASN A 194 35.41 -35.75 -37.64
C ASN A 194 36.83 -35.68 -38.22
N GLU A 195 37.72 -34.82 -37.70
CA GLU A 195 39.11 -34.73 -38.17
C GLU A 195 40.01 -35.92 -37.75
N ARG A 196 39.59 -36.71 -36.76
CA ARG A 196 40.33 -37.88 -36.27
C ARG A 196 39.79 -39.22 -36.76
N ASN A 197 38.74 -39.22 -37.57
CA ASN A 197 38.10 -40.43 -38.04
C ASN A 197 38.78 -40.88 -39.34
N PRO A 198 39.55 -41.99 -39.36
CA PRO A 198 40.28 -42.43 -40.56
C PRO A 198 39.35 -42.89 -41.70
N ARG A 199 38.04 -42.93 -41.48
CA ARG A 199 37.01 -43.42 -42.40
C ARG A 199 36.53 -42.41 -43.44
N PHE A 200 37.06 -41.18 -43.43
CA PHE A 200 36.69 -40.07 -44.33
C PHE A 200 37.91 -39.37 -44.95
N ARG A 201 39.03 -40.06 -45.13
CA ARG A 201 40.12 -39.57 -45.99
C ARG A 201 39.87 -40.09 -47.39
N ASP A 202 39.50 -39.21 -48.31
CA ASP A 202 39.49 -39.52 -49.74
C ASP A 202 40.96 -39.70 -50.21
N GLU A 203 41.20 -40.77 -50.97
CA GLU A 203 42.47 -41.05 -51.65
C GLU A 203 42.67 -40.04 -52.80
N ASP A 204 43.85 -39.41 -52.85
CA ASP A 204 44.70 -39.17 -54.03
C ASP A 204 45.93 -38.31 -53.66
#